data_AF-T1CV66-F1
#
_entry.id   AF-T1CV66-F1
#
_cell.length_a   1.000
_cell.length_b   1.000
_cell.length_c   1.000
_cell.angle_alpha   90.00
_cell.angle_beta   90.00
_cell.angle_gamma   90.00
#
_symmetry.space_group_name_H-M   'P 1'
#
loop_
_entity.id
_entity.type
_entity.pdbx_description
1 polymer ?
#
loop_
_entity_poly.entity_id
_entity_poly.type
_entity_poly.pdbx_seq_one_letter_code
_entity_poly.pdbx_strand_id
1 'polypeptide(L)'
;KPVLVIKSGRTPEGERAARSHTGSLAQSGRDQLYDALFAQAGVIRAETIGDLFRTAKIFSSGIRLEGPRLAILTNSGGPGIVAADAIPRTASSSPTSTTTSGPRWPASSRRRPRSATRST
;
A
#
# COMPACT_ATOMS: atom_id res chain seq x y z
N LYS A 1 -4.57 19.71 1.66
CA LYS A 1 -5.64 18.68 1.61
C LYS A 1 -5.25 17.71 0.49
N PRO A 2 -5.17 16.38 0.74
CA PRO A 2 -4.71 15.43 -0.26
C PRO A 2 -5.67 15.37 -1.45
N VAL A 3 -5.13 15.27 -2.67
CA VAL A 3 -5.89 15.10 -3.91
C VAL A 3 -5.63 13.70 -4.43
N LEU A 4 -6.72 12.94 -4.62
CA LEU A 4 -6.68 11.57 -5.12
C LEU A 4 -7.30 11.54 -6.52
N VAL A 5 -6.68 10.83 -7.45
CA VAL A 5 -7.16 10.71 -8.84
C VAL A 5 -7.21 9.25 -9.27
N ILE A 6 -8.29 8.88 -9.95
CA ILE A 6 -8.36 7.66 -10.77
C ILE A 6 -8.43 8.08 -12.24
N LYS A 7 -7.51 7.56 -13.06
CA LYS A 7 -7.42 7.89 -14.48
C LYS A 7 -7.97 6.75 -15.33
N SER A 8 -8.93 7.03 -16.19
CA SER A 8 -9.39 6.08 -17.22
C SER A 8 -8.47 6.11 -18.45
N GLY A 9 -8.50 5.04 -19.26
CA GLY A 9 -7.76 4.97 -20.51
C GLY A 9 -6.24 4.96 -20.36
N ARG A 10 -5.76 4.12 -19.44
CA ARG A 10 -4.33 3.95 -19.11
C ARG A 10 -3.63 2.97 -20.04
N THR A 11 -4.38 2.00 -20.55
CA THR A 11 -3.92 1.05 -21.56
C THR A 11 -4.30 1.54 -22.96
N PRO A 12 -3.62 1.09 -24.02
CA PRO A 12 -3.97 1.47 -25.39
C PRO A 12 -5.45 1.18 -25.74
N GLU A 13 -5.99 0.06 -25.27
CA GLU A 13 -7.39 -0.33 -25.48
C GLU A 13 -8.35 0.57 -24.71
N GLY A 14 -8.04 0.83 -23.43
CA GLY A 14 -8.84 1.71 -22.60
C GLY A 14 -8.80 3.16 -23.10
N GLU A 15 -7.65 3.60 -23.61
CA GLU A 15 -7.47 4.92 -24.20
C GLU A 15 -8.33 5.05 -25.46
N ARG A 16 -8.32 4.06 -26.34
CA ARG A 16 -9.19 4.00 -27.51
C ARG A 16 -10.66 4.06 -27.11
N ALA A 17 -11.08 3.24 -26.14
CA ALA A 17 -12.45 3.22 -25.64
C ALA A 17 -12.87 4.58 -25.04
N ALA A 18 -11.99 5.20 -24.24
CA ALA A 18 -12.24 6.50 -23.64
C ALA A 18 -12.41 7.59 -24.72
N ARG A 19 -11.56 7.62 -25.74
CA ARG A 19 -11.67 8.57 -26.86
C ARG A 19 -12.96 8.42 -27.64
N SER A 20 -13.34 7.18 -27.96
CA SER A 20 -14.60 6.91 -28.66
C SER A 20 -15.80 7.39 -27.84
N HIS A 21 -15.74 7.29 -26.51
CA HIS A 21 -16.82 7.72 -25.64
C HIS A 21 -16.88 9.24 -25.43
N THR A 22 -15.73 9.92 -25.35
CA THR A 22 -15.70 11.37 -25.08
C THR A 22 -15.61 12.23 -26.35
N GLY A 23 -15.37 11.62 -27.51
CA GLY A 23 -15.09 12.33 -28.77
C GLY A 23 -13.80 13.17 -28.73
N SER A 24 -12.96 13.00 -27.70
CA SER A 24 -11.81 13.88 -27.46
C SER A 24 -10.59 13.46 -28.28
N LEU A 25 -9.84 14.45 -28.79
CA LEU A 25 -8.55 14.28 -29.47
C LEU A 25 -7.40 13.96 -28.50
N ALA A 26 -7.63 13.11 -27.48
CA ALA A 26 -6.54 12.66 -26.64
C ALA A 26 -5.46 12.00 -27.53
N GLN A 27 -4.21 12.36 -27.34
CA GLN A 27 -3.07 11.83 -28.09
C GLN A 27 -2.53 10.55 -27.43
N SER A 28 -2.12 9.57 -28.24
CA SER A 28 -1.82 8.20 -27.77
C SER A 28 -0.62 8.13 -26.86
N GLY A 29 -0.73 7.30 -25.82
CA GLY A 29 0.42 6.94 -24.99
C GLY A 29 0.89 8.05 -24.04
N ARG A 30 0.02 8.98 -23.65
CA ARG A 30 0.38 10.07 -22.71
C ARG A 30 0.22 9.72 -21.24
N ASP A 31 -0.04 8.46 -20.90
CA ASP A 31 -0.27 8.05 -19.50
C ASP A 31 0.93 8.37 -18.59
N GLN A 32 2.15 8.15 -19.09
CA GLN A 32 3.39 8.47 -18.37
C GLN A 32 3.58 9.98 -18.13
N LEU A 33 3.06 10.82 -19.03
CA LEU A 33 3.07 12.27 -18.84
C LEU A 33 2.14 12.66 -17.68
N TYR A 34 0.96 12.03 -17.61
CA TYR A 34 0.06 12.23 -16.47
C TYR A 34 0.69 11.78 -15.16
N ASP A 35 1.43 10.67 -15.15
CA ASP A 35 2.17 10.24 -13.95
C ASP A 35 3.18 11.29 -13.49
N ALA A 36 3.99 11.83 -14.40
CA ALA A 36 4.94 12.89 -14.09
C ALA A 36 4.25 14.16 -13.55
N LEU A 37 3.13 14.57 -14.18
CA LEU A 37 2.36 15.73 -13.74
C LEU A 37 1.72 15.51 -12.36
N PHE A 38 1.17 14.32 -12.09
CA PHE A 38 0.60 13.99 -10.79
C PHE A 38 1.68 13.97 -9.71
N ALA A 39 2.85 13.37 -10.00
CA ALA A 39 3.98 13.37 -9.07
C ALA A 39 4.46 14.79 -8.74
N GLN A 40 4.60 15.65 -9.74
CA GLN A 40 5.00 17.06 -9.54
C GLN A 40 3.95 17.86 -8.76
N ALA A 41 2.66 17.59 -9.00
CA ALA A 41 1.56 18.27 -8.32
C ALA A 41 1.26 17.72 -6.91
N GLY A 42 1.94 16.65 -6.48
CA GLY A 42 1.65 15.96 -5.22
C GLY A 42 0.29 15.25 -5.20
N VAL A 43 -0.23 14.90 -6.39
CA VAL A 43 -1.48 14.15 -6.56
C VAL A 43 -1.21 12.66 -6.44
N ILE A 44 -2.02 11.96 -5.66
CA ILE A 44 -1.89 10.52 -5.48
C ILE A 44 -2.80 9.83 -6.49
N ARG A 45 -2.18 9.08 -7.41
CA ARG A 45 -2.88 8.27 -8.40
C ARG A 45 -3.28 6.93 -7.79
N ALA A 46 -4.56 6.57 -7.91
CA ALA A 46 -5.08 5.27 -7.53
C ALA A 46 -5.19 4.37 -8.77
N GLU A 47 -4.77 3.11 -8.62
CA GLU A 47 -4.77 2.10 -9.67
C GLU A 47 -6.17 1.50 -9.87
N THR A 48 -6.90 1.35 -8.77
CA THR A 48 -8.27 0.80 -8.77
C THR A 48 -9.20 1.69 -7.95
N ILE A 49 -10.52 1.53 -8.17
CA ILE A 49 -11.54 2.16 -7.34
C ILE A 49 -11.39 1.74 -5.87
N GLY A 50 -11.01 0.47 -5.62
CA GLY A 50 -10.74 -0.03 -4.28
C GLY A 50 -9.60 0.73 -3.60
N ASP A 51 -8.52 0.98 -4.33
CA ASP A 51 -7.36 1.74 -3.80
C ASP A 51 -7.71 3.19 -3.55
N LEU A 52 -8.55 3.79 -4.40
CA LEU A 52 -9.06 5.15 -4.19
C LEU A 52 -9.78 5.27 -2.84
N PHE A 53 -10.73 4.36 -2.56
CA PHE A 53 -11.47 4.39 -1.30
C PHE A 53 -10.62 4.02 -0.08
N ARG A 54 -9.73 3.03 -0.19
CA ARG A 54 -8.79 2.68 0.89
C ARG A 54 -7.89 3.86 1.24
N THR A 55 -7.33 4.52 0.22
CA THR A 55 -6.47 5.69 0.39
C THR A 55 -7.24 6.87 0.98
N ALA A 56 -8.46 7.13 0.50
CA ALA A 56 -9.33 8.16 1.06
C ALA A 56 -9.61 7.92 2.55
N LYS A 57 -9.88 6.68 2.94
CA LYS A 57 -10.11 6.30 4.34
C LYS A 57 -8.88 6.53 5.23
N ILE A 58 -7.68 6.27 4.72
CA ILE A 58 -6.42 6.57 5.44
C ILE A 58 -6.32 8.08 5.70
N PHE A 59 -6.53 8.92 4.69
CA PHE A 59 -6.48 10.36 4.86
C PHE A 59 -7.62 10.93 5.71
N SER A 60 -8.78 10.27 5.75
CA SER A 60 -9.90 10.68 6.61
C SER A 60 -9.77 10.21 8.06
N SER A 61 -8.81 9.34 8.38
CA SER A 61 -8.64 8.77 9.72
C SER A 61 -8.24 9.80 10.79
N GLY A 62 -7.77 10.98 10.38
CA GLY A 62 -7.27 12.02 11.28
C GLY A 62 -5.86 11.74 11.83
N ILE A 63 -5.29 10.57 11.56
CA ILE A 63 -3.92 10.22 11.94
C ILE A 63 -2.95 10.98 11.03
N ARG A 64 -2.04 11.74 11.64
CA ARG A 64 -0.90 12.36 10.94
C ARG A 64 0.36 11.58 11.30
N LEU A 65 1.03 11.05 10.29
CA LEU A 65 2.34 10.43 10.47
C LEU A 65 3.40 11.53 10.54
N GLU A 66 4.22 11.49 11.59
CA GLU A 66 5.35 12.40 11.76
C GLU A 66 6.65 11.69 11.40
N GLY A 67 7.39 12.27 10.45
CA GLY A 67 8.65 11.73 9.98
C GLY A 67 8.52 10.44 9.15
N PRO A 68 9.66 9.84 8.74
CA PRO A 68 9.69 8.76 7.77
C PRO A 68 9.77 7.34 8.39
N ARG A 69 9.42 7.19 9.68
CA ARG A 69 9.56 5.92 10.40
C ARG A 69 8.33 5.03 10.21
N LEU A 70 8.53 3.84 9.65
CA LEU A 70 7.46 2.86 9.38
C LEU A 70 7.81 1.47 9.93
N ALA A 71 7.05 0.96 10.90
CA ALA A 71 7.23 -0.40 11.44
C ALA A 71 6.12 -1.35 10.96
N ILE A 72 6.48 -2.58 10.62
CA ILE A 72 5.52 -3.66 10.30
C ILE A 72 5.37 -4.54 11.53
N LEU A 73 4.17 -4.61 12.09
CA LEU A 73 3.80 -5.55 13.15
C LEU A 73 2.86 -6.61 12.59
N THR A 74 3.28 -7.88 12.63
CA THR A 74 2.52 -9.02 12.09
C THR A 74 2.59 -10.21 13.06
N ASN A 75 1.54 -11.03 13.07
CA ASN A 75 1.47 -12.26 13.87
C ASN A 75 2.23 -13.44 13.22
N SER A 76 2.61 -13.32 11.95
CA SER A 76 3.24 -14.38 11.17
C SER A 76 4.17 -13.80 10.10
N GLY A 77 5.19 -14.58 9.72
CA GLY A 77 6.25 -14.10 8.81
C GLY A 77 5.74 -13.79 7.39
N GLY A 78 4.84 -14.62 6.84
CA GLY A 78 4.36 -14.49 5.45
C GLY A 78 3.76 -13.10 5.13
N PRO A 79 2.73 -12.65 5.85
CA PRO A 79 2.16 -11.31 5.66
C PRO A 79 3.19 -10.18 5.88
N GLY A 80 4.16 -10.39 6.76
CA GLY A 80 5.23 -9.42 7.01
C GLY A 80 6.14 -9.22 5.80
N ILE A 81 6.49 -10.31 5.12
CA ILE A 81 7.29 -10.27 3.88
C ILE A 81 6.52 -9.56 2.79
N VAL A 82 5.25 -9.92 2.56
CA VAL A 82 4.40 -9.27 1.55
C VAL A 82 4.24 -7.77 1.82
N ALA A 83 4.06 -7.38 3.09
CA ALA A 83 3.98 -5.98 3.48
C ALA A 83 5.30 -5.23 3.26
N ALA A 84 6.44 -5.87 3.54
CA ALA A 84 7.76 -5.28 3.33
C ALA A 84 8.04 -5.07 1.83
N ASP A 85 7.67 -6.03 0.98
CA ASP A 85 7.85 -5.95 -0.47
C ASP A 85 6.98 -4.85 -1.12
N ALA A 86 5.80 -4.58 -0.54
CA ALA A 86 4.91 -3.53 -1.02
C ALA A 86 5.41 -2.10 -0.71
N ILE A 87 6.40 -1.93 0.18
CA ILE A 87 6.94 -0.61 0.53
C ILE A 87 8.02 -0.23 -0.51
N PRO A 88 7.87 0.91 -1.22
CA PRO A 88 8.89 1.35 -2.16
C PRO A 88 10.20 1.65 -1.43
N ARG A 89 11.34 1.22 -2.00
CA ARG A 89 12.68 1.34 -1.38
C ARG A 89 13.04 2.76 -0.94
N THR A 90 12.51 3.79 -1.62
CA THR A 90 12.72 5.20 -1.30
C THR A 90 12.01 5.67 -0.03
N ALA A 91 10.95 4.99 0.40
CA ALA A 91 10.26 5.26 1.66
C ALA A 91 10.98 4.65 2.88
N SER A 92 11.92 3.73 2.65
CA SER A 92 12.66 3.05 3.72
C SER A 92 13.91 3.83 4.15
N SER A 93 13.75 4.99 4.79
CA SER A 93 14.84 5.50 5.65
C SER A 93 14.81 4.73 6.97
N SER A 94 15.15 3.44 6.90
CA SER A 94 15.29 2.46 7.99
C SER A 94 14.26 2.54 9.13
N PRO A 95 13.55 1.44 9.37
CA PRO A 95 13.72 0.87 10.70
C PRO A 95 13.96 -0.64 10.62
N THR A 96 15.21 -1.01 10.85
CA THR A 96 15.55 -2.36 11.29
C THR A 96 14.98 -2.53 12.70
N SER A 97 13.85 -3.22 12.80
CA SER A 97 13.41 -3.89 14.02
C SER A 97 12.42 -4.98 13.65
N THR A 98 12.91 -6.02 12.97
CA THR A 98 12.26 -7.34 13.00
C THR A 98 12.42 -7.88 14.42
N THR A 99 11.65 -7.36 15.35
CA THR A 99 11.42 -8.04 16.62
C THR A 99 10.15 -8.84 16.42
N THR A 100 10.31 -10.13 16.10
CA THR A 100 9.31 -11.14 16.43
C THR A 100 9.21 -11.18 17.96
N SER A 101 8.60 -10.16 18.55
CA SER A 101 8.09 -10.26 19.90
C SER A 101 6.74 -10.94 19.73
N GLY A 102 6.75 -12.26 19.92
CA GLY A 102 5.59 -12.87 20.56
C GLY A 102 5.26 -12.07 21.82
N PRO A 103 4.00 -12.06 22.28
CA PRO A 103 3.61 -11.27 23.45
C PRO A 103 4.63 -11.47 24.57
N ARG A 104 5.24 -10.38 25.04
CA ARG A 104 6.19 -10.41 26.16
C ARG A 104 5.39 -10.69 27.42
N TRP A 105 5.01 -11.95 27.57
CA TRP A 105 4.27 -12.45 28.71
C TRP A 105 5.15 -12.30 29.96
N PRO A 106 4.65 -11.71 31.06
CA PRO A 106 5.35 -11.76 32.35
C PRO A 106 5.74 -13.20 32.70
N ALA A 107 6.89 -13.37 33.36
CA ALA A 107 7.50 -14.67 33.63
C ALA A 107 6.58 -15.69 34.33
N SER A 108 5.50 -15.22 34.96
CA SER A 108 4.48 -16.01 35.66
C SER A 108 3.57 -16.85 34.76
N SER A 109 3.52 -16.63 33.44
CA SER A 109 2.61 -17.38 32.54
C SER A 109 3.29 -18.46 31.70
N ARG A 110 4.57 -18.77 31.94
CA ARG A 110 5.28 -19.87 31.27
C ARG A 110 4.81 -21.23 31.79
N ARG A 111 3.55 -21.60 31.56
CA ARG A 111 3.16 -23.01 31.52
C ARG A 111 3.55 -23.55 30.16
N ARG A 112 4.57 -24.42 30.15
CA ARG A 112 5.05 -25.14 28.96
C ARG A 112 3.86 -25.82 28.25
N PRO A 113 3.63 -25.62 26.95
CA PRO A 113 2.73 -26.48 26.20
C PRO A 113 3.35 -27.88 26.15
N ARG A 114 2.65 -28.87 26.69
CA ARG A 114 3.00 -30.28 26.50
C ARG A 114 2.77 -30.62 25.04
N SER A 115 3.83 -31.00 24.34
CA SER A 115 3.76 -31.59 23.01
C SER A 115 2.95 -32.89 23.07
N ALA A 116 1.82 -32.93 22.35
CA ALA A 116 1.11 -34.16 22.06
C ALA A 116 1.19 -34.40 20.55
N THR A 117 2.28 -35.04 20.13
CA THR A 117 2.33 -35.81 18.89
C THR A 117 1.66 -37.17 19.13
N ARG A 118 0.64 -37.50 18.32
CA ARG A 118 0.18 -38.85 17.97
C ARG A 118 -0.72 -38.66 16.73
N SER A 119 -0.35 -39.09 15.52
CA SER A 119 -0.24 -40.48 15.05
C SER A 119 -1.41 -41.33 15.52
N THR A 120 -2.50 -41.27 14.75
CA THR A 120 -3.05 -42.35 13.90
C THR A 120 -4.01 -41.71 12.91
#